data_AF-A0A060NXR5-F1
#
_entry.id   AF-A0A060NXR5-F1
#
_cell.length_a   1.000
_cell.length_b   1.000
_cell.length_c   1.000
_cell.angle_alpha   90.00
_cell.angle_beta   90.00
_cell.angle_gamma   90.00
#
_symmetry.space_group_name_H-M   'P 1'
#
loop_
_entity.id
_entity.type
_entity.pdbx_description
1 polymer ?
#
loop_
_entity_poly.entity_id
_entity_poly.type
_entity_poly.pdbx_seq_one_letter_code
_entity_poly.pdbx_strand_id
1 'polypeptide(L)'
;MKYALVALVLVLAFFIWRHKRRQRLREREQHQAAQAQAAARKQQEQTLAAPVQMVQCHHCGLHLPLSEATPGALGHYCDHEHRQRVEG
;
A
#
# COMPACT_ATOMS: atom_id res chain seq x y z
N MET A 1 -39.32 -11.15 48.80
CA MET A 1 -38.83 -9.83 48.37
C MET A 1 -37.30 -9.67 48.30
N LYS A 2 -36.48 -10.46 49.03
CA LYS A 2 -35.00 -10.38 48.95
C LYS A 2 -34.40 -10.75 47.58
N TYR A 3 -35.05 -11.67 46.86
CA TYR A 3 -34.55 -12.20 45.58
C TYR A 3 -34.71 -11.23 44.41
N ALA A 4 -35.63 -10.28 44.51
CA ALA A 4 -35.80 -9.23 43.49
C ALA A 4 -34.58 -8.31 43.43
N LEU A 5 -34.03 -7.96 44.60
CA LEU A 5 -32.80 -7.15 44.68
C LEU A 5 -31.59 -7.92 44.16
N VAL A 6 -31.46 -9.19 44.51
CA VAL A 6 -30.36 -10.04 44.02
C VAL A 6 -30.43 -10.21 42.50
N ALA A 7 -31.62 -10.47 41.96
CA ALA A 7 -31.83 -10.57 40.52
C ALA A 7 -31.49 -9.25 39.81
N LEU A 8 -31.88 -8.11 40.38
CA LEU A 8 -31.59 -6.80 39.81
C LEU A 8 -30.07 -6.52 39.77
N VAL A 9 -29.33 -6.83 40.83
CA VAL A 9 -27.87 -6.67 40.85
C VAL A 9 -27.19 -7.59 39.82
N LEU A 10 -27.63 -8.85 39.71
CA LEU A 10 -27.08 -9.78 38.72
C LEU A 10 -27.33 -9.32 37.28
N VAL A 11 -28.54 -8.81 36.99
CA VAL A 11 -28.88 -8.28 35.67
C VAL A 11 -28.03 -7.05 35.34
N LEU A 12 -27.85 -6.12 36.28
CA LEU A 12 -27.03 -4.93 36.07
C LEU A 12 -25.55 -5.30 35.84
N ALA A 13 -25.00 -6.20 36.64
CA ALA A 13 -23.63 -6.68 36.48
C ALA A 13 -23.43 -7.34 35.10
N PHE A 14 -24.39 -8.18 34.68
CA PHE A 14 -24.37 -8.83 33.37
C PHE A 14 -24.46 -7.82 32.22
N PHE A 15 -25.34 -6.84 32.32
CA PHE A 15 -25.50 -5.79 31.31
C PHE A 15 -24.22 -4.95 31.15
N ILE A 16 -23.61 -4.53 32.26
CA ILE A 16 -22.36 -3.76 32.26
C ILE A 16 -21.22 -4.57 31.64
N TRP A 17 -21.11 -5.85 31.98
CA TRP A 17 -20.09 -6.73 31.41
C TRP A 17 -20.28 -6.91 29.89
N ARG A 18 -21.52 -7.18 29.46
CA ARG A 18 -21.87 -7.33 28.04
C ARG A 18 -21.62 -6.04 27.25
N HIS A 19 -21.92 -4.87 27.83
CA HIS A 19 -21.69 -3.57 27.19
C HIS A 19 -20.20 -3.28 27.03
N LYS A 20 -19.42 -3.44 28.11
CA LYS A 20 -17.95 -3.27 28.07
C LYS A 20 -17.28 -4.24 27.10
N ARG A 21 -17.76 -5.49 26.99
CA ARG A 21 -17.21 -6.47 26.05
C ARG A 21 -17.45 -6.05 24.59
N ARG A 22 -18.62 -5.49 24.27
CA ARG A 22 -18.94 -4.99 22.93
C ARG A 22 -18.14 -3.74 22.55
N GLN A 23 -17.93 -2.82 23.50
CA GLN A 23 -17.14 -1.61 23.25
C GLN A 23 -15.68 -1.94 22.90
N ARG A 24 -15.06 -2.87 23.64
CA ARG A 24 -13.68 -3.30 23.37
C ARG A 24 -13.48 -3.95 22.00
N LEU A 25 -14.50 -4.62 21.47
CA LEU A 25 -14.44 -5.20 20.11
C LEU A 25 -14.48 -4.09 19.04
N ARG A 26 -15.38 -3.11 19.21
CA ARG A 26 -15.52 -1.98 18.28
C ARG A 26 -14.27 -1.10 18.24
N GLU A 27 -13.66 -0.83 19.40
CA GLU A 27 -12.40 -0.08 19.47
C GLU A 27 -11.27 -0.81 18.71
N ARG A 28 -11.17 -2.14 18.87
CA ARG A 28 -10.17 -2.93 18.13
C ARG A 28 -10.40 -2.91 16.62
N GLU A 29 -11.65 -3.05 16.18
CA GLU A 29 -12.01 -2.98 14.76
C GLU A 29 -11.70 -1.59 14.16
N GLN A 30 -12.03 -0.52 14.88
CA GLN A 30 -11.72 0.85 14.45
C GLN A 30 -10.21 1.11 14.37
N HIS A 31 -9.44 0.64 15.35
CA HIS A 31 -7.99 0.79 15.35
C HIS A 31 -7.33 -0.05 14.22
N GLN A 32 -7.83 -1.27 13.97
CA GLN A 32 -7.36 -2.09 12.84
C GLN A 32 -7.72 -1.46 11.49
N ALA A 33 -8.94 -0.94 11.32
CA ALA A 33 -9.36 -0.26 10.10
C ALA A 33 -8.51 0.99 9.82
N ALA A 34 -8.25 1.80 10.85
CA ALA A 34 -7.38 2.97 10.74
C ALA A 34 -5.93 2.59 10.38
N GLN A 35 -5.38 1.53 10.99
CA GLN A 35 -4.05 1.02 10.65
C GLN A 35 -3.98 0.47 9.22
N ALA A 36 -4.99 -0.27 8.78
CA ALA A 36 -5.05 -0.81 7.42
C ALA A 36 -5.10 0.30 6.37
N GLN A 37 -5.89 1.36 6.62
CA GLN A 37 -5.95 2.54 5.74
C GLN A 37 -4.61 3.29 5.70
N ALA A 38 -3.95 3.46 6.85
CA ALA A 38 -2.64 4.11 6.90
C ALA A 38 -1.55 3.29 6.17
N ALA A 39 -1.59 1.96 6.28
CA ALA A 39 -0.68 1.07 5.57
C ALA A 39 -0.91 1.12 4.05
N ALA A 40 -2.17 1.08 3.60
CA ALA A 40 -2.51 1.18 2.18
C ALA A 40 -2.04 2.51 1.57
N ARG A 41 -2.20 3.63 2.30
CA ARG A 41 -1.74 4.95 1.85
C ARG A 41 -0.22 5.02 1.69
N LYS A 42 0.55 4.46 2.64
CA LYS A 42 2.02 4.38 2.53
C LYS A 42 2.47 3.55 1.34
N GLN A 43 1.80 2.43 1.09
CA GLN A 43 2.12 1.53 -0.01
C GLN A 43 1.88 2.21 -1.37
N GLN A 44 0.79 2.97 -1.49
CA GLN A 44 0.49 3.75 -2.69
C GLN A 44 1.54 4.83 -2.95
N GLU A 45 2.02 5.53 -1.92
CA GLU A 45 3.04 6.58 -2.04
C GLU A 45 4.40 6.02 -2.49
N GLN A 46 4.77 4.81 -2.06
CA GLN A 46 6.01 4.15 -2.49
C GLN A 46 5.99 3.76 -3.98
N THR A 47 4.84 3.40 -4.54
CA THR A 47 4.71 3.06 -5.97
C THR A 47 4.94 4.25 -6.90
N LEU A 48 4.61 5.48 -6.48
CA LEU A 48 4.79 6.68 -7.32
C LEU A 48 6.23 7.22 -7.30
N ALA A 49 7.03 6.87 -6.29
CA ALA A 49 8.39 7.37 -6.10
C ALA A 49 9.47 6.32 -6.40
N ALA A 50 9.14 5.23 -7.10
CA ALA A 50 10.13 4.25 -7.49
C ALA A 50 11.16 4.93 -8.44
N PRO A 51 12.46 4.92 -8.10
CA PRO A 51 13.48 5.54 -8.93
C PRO A 51 13.56 4.80 -10.28
N VAL A 52 13.22 5.50 -11.35
CA VAL A 52 13.31 4.97 -12.72
C VAL A 52 14.75 5.10 -13.19
N GLN A 53 15.35 4.00 -13.63
CA GLN A 53 16.70 4.05 -14.23
C GLN A 53 16.61 4.74 -15.59
N MET A 54 17.29 5.87 -15.74
CA MET A 54 17.39 6.62 -17.00
C MET A 54 18.65 6.19 -17.75
N VAL A 55 18.52 5.91 -19.04
CA VAL A 55 19.62 5.58 -19.94
C VAL A 55 19.67 6.57 -21.10
N GLN A 56 20.86 6.76 -21.66
CA GLN A 56 21.08 7.63 -22.80
C GLN A 56 21.13 6.81 -24.09
N CYS A 57 20.41 7.25 -25.11
CA CYS A 57 20.49 6.68 -26.46
C CYS A 57 21.88 6.91 -27.07
N HIS A 58 22.53 5.85 -27.53
CA HIS A 58 23.88 5.92 -28.09
C HIS A 58 23.96 6.70 -29.42
N HIS A 59 22.88 6.74 -30.20
CA HIS A 59 22.84 7.43 -31.50
C HIS A 59 22.52 8.93 -31.38
N CYS A 60 21.46 9.29 -30.64
CA CYS A 60 20.96 10.67 -30.59
C CYS A 60 21.20 11.39 -29.25
N GLY A 61 21.71 10.70 -28.22
CA GLY A 61 21.95 11.28 -26.90
C GLY A 61 20.69 11.56 -26.07
N LEU A 62 19.50 11.16 -26.53
CA LEU A 62 18.25 11.34 -25.79
C LEU A 62 18.24 10.48 -24.52
N HIS A 63 17.90 11.09 -23.38
CA HIS A 63 17.68 10.38 -22.12
C HIS A 63 16.24 9.86 -22.06
N LEU A 64 16.09 8.57 -21.77
CA LEU A 64 14.80 7.90 -21.69
C LEU A 64 14.85 6.81 -20.60
N PRO A 65 13.69 6.39 -20.06
CA PRO A 65 13.65 5.38 -19.02
C PRO A 65 14.02 4.01 -19.57
N LEU A 66 14.80 3.21 -18.83
CA LEU A 66 15.29 1.90 -19.25
C LEU A 66 14.17 0.95 -19.70
N SER A 67 12.95 1.10 -19.16
CA SER A 67 11.77 0.34 -19.58
C SER A 67 11.33 0.61 -21.02
N GLU A 68 11.67 1.78 -21.57
CA GLU A 68 11.35 2.19 -22.94
C GLU A 68 12.58 2.10 -23.86
N ALA A 69 13.75 1.70 -23.34
CA ALA A 69 14.96 1.60 -24.12
C ALA A 69 15.02 0.30 -24.92
N THR A 70 15.35 0.42 -26.21
CA THR A 70 15.68 -0.73 -27.05
C THR A 70 17.13 -1.17 -26.77
N PRO A 71 17.38 -2.41 -26.31
CA PRO A 71 18.73 -2.91 -26.09
C PRO A 71 19.43 -3.26 -27.42
N GLY A 72 20.72 -2.95 -27.49
CA GLY A 72 21.64 -3.37 -28.56
C GLY A 72 22.99 -3.85 -28.01
N ALA A 73 23.85 -4.33 -28.90
CA ALA A 73 25.21 -4.78 -28.61
C ALA A 73 26.14 -3.65 -28.15
N LEU A 74 25.97 -2.43 -28.66
CA LEU A 74 26.83 -1.28 -28.35
C LEU A 74 26.24 -0.37 -27.26
N GLY A 75 24.97 -0.55 -26.90
CA GLY A 75 24.32 0.21 -25.84
C GLY A 75 22.79 0.21 -25.93
N HIS A 76 22.19 1.24 -25.33
CA HIS A 76 20.74 1.46 -25.37
C HIS A 76 20.37 2.48 -26.46
N TYR A 77 19.22 2.27 -27.08
CA TYR A 77 18.68 3.11 -28.16
C TYR A 77 17.23 3.49 -27.85
N CYS A 78 16.75 4.61 -28.38
CA CYS A 78 15.33 4.95 -28.25
C CYS A 78 14.44 4.08 -29.13
N ASP A 79 14.92 3.67 -30.30
CA ASP A 79 14.15 2.89 -31.28
C ASP A 79 15.03 1.89 -32.02
N HIS A 80 14.38 0.90 -32.65
CA HIS A 80 15.04 -0.08 -33.51
C HIS A 80 15.76 0.55 -34.70
N GLU A 81 15.26 1.66 -35.25
CA GLU A 81 15.92 2.35 -36.37
C GLU A 81 17.29 2.90 -35.95
N HIS A 82 17.40 3.49 -34.78
CA HIS A 82 18.68 4.00 -34.26
C HIS A 82 19.64 2.87 -33.92
N ARG A 83 19.13 1.75 -33.41
CA ARG A 83 19.95 0.56 -33.22
C ARG A 83 20.49 0.06 -34.57
N GLN A 84 19.64 -0.07 -35.59
CA GLN A 84 20.05 -0.52 -36.92
C GLN A 84 21.04 0.42 -37.59
N ARG A 85 20.94 1.73 -37.41
CA ARG A 85 21.90 2.69 -37.98
C ARG A 85 23.30 2.59 -37.39
N VAL A 86 23.41 2.09 -36.16
CA VAL A 86 24.70 1.97 -35.44
C VAL A 86 25.25 0.55 -35.49
N GLU A 87 24.39 -0.47 -35.51
CA GLU A 87 24.77 -1.89 -35.45
C GLU A 87 24.56 -2.67 -36.76
N GLY A 88 23.84 -2.13 -37.73
CA GLY A 88 23.57 -2.74 -39.04
C GLY A 88 24.42 -2.14 -40.14
#